data_AF-A0A1E5GFN8-F1
#
_entry.id   AF-A0A1E5GFN8-F1
#
_cell.length_a   1.000
_cell.length_b   1.000
_cell.length_c   1.000
_cell.angle_alpha   90.00
_cell.angle_beta   90.00
_cell.angle_gamma   90.00
#
_symmetry.space_group_name_H-M   'P 1'
#
loop_
_entity.id
_entity.type
_entity.pdbx_description
1 polymer ?
#
loop_
_entity_poly.entity_id
_entity_poly.type
_entity_poly.pdbx_seq_one_letter_code
_entity_poly.pdbx_strand_id
1 'polypeptide(L)'
;MKKELHNLKAIPYQDITDLQDLLDHLYSWQEPLAVLDHFFQFRTGPINKKKVIKEYYASGHLFHAFFTEFIRLMEAEQTKVEKLNRERKVLTHLTDK
;
A
#
# COMPACT_ATOMS: atom_id res chain seq x y z
N MET A 1 29.88 -35.05 12.88
CA MET A 1 28.54 -34.42 12.95
C MET A 1 28.46 -33.36 11.86
N LYS A 2 27.71 -33.62 10.78
CA LYS A 2 27.39 -32.61 9.77
C LYS A 2 26.28 -31.74 10.35
N LYS A 3 26.55 -30.46 10.60
CA LYS A 3 25.50 -29.49 10.95
C LYS A 3 24.71 -29.24 9.67
N GLU A 4 23.50 -29.76 9.60
CA GLU A 4 22.54 -29.33 8.59
C GLU A 4 22.16 -27.89 8.92
N LEU A 5 22.81 -26.94 8.26
CA LEU A 5 22.29 -25.58 8.15
C LEU A 5 21.07 -25.68 7.23
N HIS A 6 19.92 -26.00 7.81
CA HIS A 6 18.66 -25.59 7.20
C HIS A 6 18.71 -24.07 7.17
N ASN A 7 19.09 -23.51 6.01
CA ASN A 7 18.99 -22.08 5.73
C ASN A 7 17.51 -21.71 5.75
N LEU A 8 16.96 -21.56 6.96
CA LEU A 8 15.76 -20.78 7.20
C LEU A 8 16.11 -19.40 6.64
N LYS A 9 15.54 -19.08 5.47
CA LYS A 9 15.71 -17.78 4.81
C LYS A 9 15.38 -16.72 5.85
N ALA A 10 16.42 -16.12 6.42
CA ALA A 10 16.23 -15.06 7.41
C ALA A 10 15.59 -13.91 6.65
N ILE A 11 14.33 -13.60 6.99
CA ILE A 11 13.69 -12.38 6.52
C ILE A 11 14.51 -11.24 7.13
N PRO A 12 15.17 -10.39 6.31
CA PRO A 12 15.88 -9.23 6.81
C PRO A 12 14.97 -8.41 7.73
N TYR A 13 15.51 -7.95 8.87
CA TYR A 13 14.76 -7.07 9.77
C TYR A 13 14.23 -5.82 9.04
N GLN A 14 14.98 -5.35 8.04
CA GLN A 14 14.57 -4.25 7.18
C GLN A 14 13.28 -4.55 6.41
N ASP A 15 13.08 -5.78 5.93
CA ASP A 15 11.86 -6.15 5.20
C ASP A 15 10.64 -6.10 6.14
N ILE A 16 10.82 -6.44 7.42
CA ILE A 16 9.77 -6.33 8.44
C ILE A 16 9.45 -4.86 8.72
N THR A 17 10.47 -4.02 8.89
CA THR A 17 10.30 -2.57 9.08
C THR A 17 9.62 -1.92 7.89
N ASP A 18 10.05 -2.23 6.66
CA ASP A 18 9.46 -1.71 5.43
C ASP A 18 7.97 -2.09 5.30
N LEU A 19 7.60 -3.30 5.71
CA LEU A 19 6.19 -3.73 5.76
C LEU A 19 5.40 -2.98 6.84
N GLN A 20 6.02 -2.72 8.00
CA GLN A 20 5.41 -1.93 9.07
C GLN A 20 5.11 -0.50 8.59
N ASP A 21 6.07 0.14 7.93
CA ASP A 21 5.94 1.49 7.38
C ASP A 21 4.88 1.57 6.28
N LEU A 22 4.76 0.51 5.47
CA LEU A 22 3.70 0.40 4.47
C LEU A 22 2.31 0.28 5.12
N LEU A 23 2.18 -0.54 6.16
CA LEU A 23 0.94 -0.69 6.92
C LEU A 23 0.53 0.64 7.57
N ASP A 24 1.46 1.35 8.18
CA ASP A 24 1.19 2.65 8.80
C ASP A 24 0.75 3.69 7.76
N HIS A 25 1.38 3.72 6.59
CA HIS A 25 0.93 4.57 5.47
C HIS A 25 -0.48 4.22 5.01
N LEU A 26 -0.79 2.93 4.80
CA LEU A 26 -2.13 2.51 4.40
C LEU A 26 -3.17 2.84 5.48
N TYR A 27 -2.81 2.68 6.75
CA TYR A 27 -3.68 3.01 7.89
C TYR A 27 -3.95 4.50 7.97
N SER A 28 -2.96 5.35 7.68
CA SER A 28 -3.13 6.81 7.68
C SER A 28 -4.19 7.31 6.69
N TRP A 29 -4.49 6.53 5.64
CA TRP A 29 -5.56 6.83 4.68
C TRP A 29 -6.96 6.46 5.15
N GLN A 30 -7.13 5.74 6.26
CA GLN A 30 -8.44 5.28 6.73
C GLN A 30 -9.41 6.44 7.00
N GLU A 31 -8.99 7.44 7.79
CA GLU A 31 -9.85 8.59 8.11
C GLU A 31 -10.18 9.45 6.86
N PRO A 32 -9.20 9.83 6.01
CA PRO A 32 -9.51 10.56 4.79
C PRO A 32 -10.45 9.79 3.84
N LEU A 33 -10.26 8.48 3.67
CA LEU A 33 -11.15 7.67 2.83
C LEU A 33 -12.57 7.57 3.42
N ALA A 34 -12.73 7.58 4.74
CA ALA A 34 -14.05 7.63 5.37
C ALA A 34 -14.80 8.94 5.05
N VAL A 35 -14.09 10.06 4.91
CA VAL A 35 -14.69 11.35 4.46
C VAL A 35 -15.21 11.23 3.03
N LEU A 36 -14.45 10.59 2.14
CA LEU A 36 -14.89 10.32 0.77
C LEU A 36 -16.13 9.41 0.75
N ASP A 37 -16.10 8.31 1.49
CA ASP A 37 -17.23 7.39 1.59
C ASP A 37 -18.50 8.12 2.05
N HIS A 38 -18.40 8.90 3.13
CA HIS A 38 -19.53 9.68 3.64
C HIS A 38 -20.07 10.70 2.63
N PHE A 39 -19.20 11.33 1.83
CA PHE A 39 -19.64 12.26 0.80
C PHE A 39 -20.48 11.59 -0.29
N PHE A 40 -20.08 10.39 -0.72
CA PHE A 40 -20.74 9.60 -1.78
C PHE A 40 -21.92 8.74 -1.29
N GLN A 41 -22.10 8.60 0.04
CA GLN A 41 -23.28 7.95 0.59
C GLN A 41 -24.58 8.61 0.11
N PHE A 42 -25.60 7.77 -0.10
CA PHE A 42 -26.88 8.21 -0.66
C PHE A 42 -27.59 9.18 0.28
N ARG A 43 -27.84 10.41 -0.18
CA ARG A 43 -28.54 11.43 0.60
C ARG A 43 -30.04 11.29 0.38
N THR A 44 -30.77 10.93 1.44
CA THR A 44 -32.23 10.96 1.45
C THR A 44 -32.68 12.30 2.06
N GLY A 45 -33.43 13.10 1.29
CA GLY A 45 -33.95 14.40 1.73
C GLY A 45 -33.58 15.58 0.82
N PRO A 46 -34.00 16.81 1.18
CA PRO A 46 -33.78 17.99 0.36
C PRO A 46 -32.28 18.32 0.23
N ILE A 47 -31.81 18.39 -1.01
CA ILE A 47 -30.39 18.60 -1.33
C ILE A 47 -30.05 20.09 -1.32
N ASN A 48 -29.07 20.47 -0.49
CA ASN A 48 -28.44 21.79 -0.60
C ASN A 48 -27.34 21.76 -1.68
N LYS A 49 -27.71 22.18 -2.90
CA LYS A 49 -26.81 22.16 -4.08
C LYS A 49 -25.49 22.90 -3.85
N LYS A 50 -25.50 24.06 -3.18
CA LYS A 50 -24.28 24.85 -2.92
C LYS A 50 -23.30 24.10 -2.01
N LYS A 51 -23.83 23.45 -0.97
CA LYS A 51 -23.03 22.62 -0.06
C LYS A 51 -22.43 21.41 -0.79
N VAL A 52 -23.23 20.71 -1.59
CA VAL A 52 -22.77 19.55 -2.38
C VAL A 52 -21.66 19.94 -3.34
N ILE A 53 -21.77 21.06 -4.05
CA ILE A 53 -20.72 21.53 -4.97
C ILE A 53 -19.41 21.79 -4.22
N LYS A 54 -19.47 22.46 -3.06
CA LYS A 54 -18.27 22.73 -2.25
C LYS A 54 -17.60 21.45 -1.75
N GLU A 55 -18.40 20.52 -1.22
CA GLU A 55 -17.91 19.23 -0.75
C GLU A 55 -17.37 18.36 -1.89
N TYR A 56 -17.94 18.47 -3.09
CA TYR A 56 -17.46 17.78 -4.29
C TYR A 56 -16.03 18.19 -4.66
N TYR A 57 -15.72 19.49 -4.64
CA TYR A 57 -14.34 19.95 -4.91
C TYR A 57 -13.34 19.41 -3.90
N ALA A 58 -13.66 19.48 -2.60
CA ALA A 58 -12.80 18.94 -1.55
C ALA A 58 -12.60 17.42 -1.71
N SER A 59 -13.68 16.69 -2.00
CA SER A 59 -13.65 15.24 -2.25
C SER A 59 -12.85 14.89 -3.51
N GLY A 60 -12.95 15.69 -4.57
CA GLY A 60 -12.15 15.51 -5.78
C GLY A 60 -10.65 15.66 -5.52
N HIS A 61 -10.25 16.68 -4.75
CA HIS A 61 -8.84 16.85 -4.35
C HIS A 61 -8.35 15.70 -3.48
N LEU A 62 -9.16 15.26 -2.53
CA LEU A 62 -8.82 14.15 -1.65
C LEU A 62 -8.67 12.83 -2.41
N PHE A 63 -9.59 12.53 -3.33
CA PHE A 63 -9.48 11.38 -4.22
C PHE A 63 -8.22 11.45 -5.07
N HIS A 64 -7.90 12.60 -5.66
CA HIS A 64 -6.72 12.75 -6.50
C HIS A 64 -5.42 12.53 -5.72
N ALA A 65 -5.34 13.06 -4.49
CA ALA A 65 -4.19 12.85 -3.60
C ALA A 65 -4.02 11.36 -3.26
N PHE A 66 -5.11 10.70 -2.85
CA PHE A 66 -5.10 9.26 -2.58
C PHE A 66 -4.68 8.45 -3.81
N PHE A 67 -5.30 8.71 -4.97
CA PHE A 67 -5.03 7.97 -6.19
C PHE A 67 -3.57 8.09 -6.64
N THR A 68 -3.02 9.31 -6.57
CA THR A 68 -1.62 9.57 -6.92
C THR A 68 -0.68 8.80 -6.01
N GLU A 69 -0.93 8.83 -4.69
CA GLU A 69 -0.10 8.12 -3.72
C GLU A 69 -0.25 6.60 -3.85
N PHE A 70 -1.46 6.10 -4.11
CA PHE A 70 -1.73 4.69 -4.35
C PHE A 70 -0.94 4.15 -5.54
N ILE A 71 -0.94 4.87 -6.67
CA ILE A 71 -0.16 4.47 -7.85
C ILE A 71 1.34 4.45 -7.52
N ARG A 72 1.84 5.49 -6.85
CA ARG A 72 3.25 5.57 -6.44
C ARG A 72 3.66 4.40 -5.54
N LEU A 73 2.84 4.05 -4.55
CA LEU A 73 3.06 2.92 -3.65
C LEU A 73 3.05 1.60 -4.41
N MET A 74 2.07 1.39 -5.31
CA MET A 74 1.98 0.18 -6.12
C MET A 74 3.22 -0.05 -6.99
N GLU A 75 3.73 1.00 -7.64
CA GLU A 75 4.95 0.91 -8.47
C GLU A 75 6.20 0.61 -7.62
N ALA A 76 6.32 1.24 -6.45
CA ALA A 76 7.43 1.02 -5.53
C ALA A 76 7.44 -0.42 -4.99
N GLU A 77 6.28 -0.92 -4.54
CA GLU A 77 6.16 -2.26 -3.99
C GLU A 77 6.33 -3.35 -5.06
N GLN A 78 5.81 -3.13 -6.27
CA GLN A 78 6.07 -4.03 -7.41
C GLN A 78 7.56 -4.16 -7.70
N THR A 79 8.30 -3.04 -7.68
CA THR A 79 9.75 -3.02 -7.89
C THR A 79 10.49 -3.81 -6.79
N LYS A 80 10.08 -3.66 -5.52
CA LYS A 80 10.63 -4.44 -4.40
C LYS A 80 10.37 -5.93 -4.57
N VAL A 81 9.14 -6.32 -4.92
CA VAL A 81 8.76 -7.72 -5.16
C VAL A 81 9.59 -8.34 -6.29
N GLU A 82 9.81 -7.62 -7.38
CA GLU A 82 10.64 -8.09 -8.48
C GLU A 82 12.11 -8.29 -8.07
N LYS A 83 12.66 -7.36 -7.28
CA LYS A 83 14.02 -7.48 -6.74
C LYS A 83 14.15 -8.73 -5.87
N LEU A 84 13.25 -8.93 -4.92
CA LEU A 84 13.23 -10.11 -4.05
C LEU A 84 13.11 -11.42 -4.85
N ASN A 85 12.27 -11.42 -5.90
CA ASN A 85 12.12 -12.58 -6.79
C ASN A 85 13.40 -12.87 -7.60
N ARG A 86 14.13 -11.84 -8.06
CA ARG A 86 15.43 -12.02 -8.73
C ARG A 86 16.47 -12.60 -7.78
N GLU A 87 16.60 -12.04 -6.59
CA GLU A 87 17.55 -12.51 -5.57
C GLU A 87 17.26 -13.96 -5.14
N ARG A 88 15.99 -14.31 -4.99
CA ARG A 88 15.54 -15.69 -4.74
C ARG A 88 15.99 -16.67 -5.83
N LYS A 89 15.86 -16.30 -7.12
CA LYS A 89 16.27 -17.14 -8.26
C LYS A 89 17.78 -17.36 -8.32
N VAL A 90 18.57 -16.32 -8.00
CA VAL A 90 20.04 -16.42 -7.97
C VAL A 90 20.50 -17.38 -6.88
N LEU A 91 19.91 -17.30 -5.68
CA LEU A 91 20.24 -18.23 -4.59
C LEU A 91 19.93 -19.69 -4.94
N THR A 92 18.80 -19.98 -5.58
CA THR A 92 18.46 -21.36 -5.96
C THR A 92 19.47 -21.97 -6.94
N HIS A 93 19.99 -21.18 -7.88
CA HIS A 93 21.00 -21.67 -8.84
C HIS A 93 22.40 -21.87 -8.22
N LEU A 94 22.70 -21.23 -7.09
CA LEU A 94 23.96 -21.39 -6.36
C LEU A 94 23.95 -22.59 -5.41
N THR A 95 22.78 -23.03 -4.95
CA THR A 95 22.64 -24.23 -4.10
C THR A 95 22.55 -25.55 -4.88
N ASP A 96 22.33 -25.51 -6.20
CA ASP A 96 22.24 -26.70 -7.06
C ASP A 96 23.59 -27.10 -7.73
N LYS A 97 24.71 -26.49 -7.32
CA LYS A 97 26.09 -26.82 -7.75
C LYS A 97 26.90 -27.38 -6.60
#